data_AF-A0A358TZS1-F1
#
_entry.id   AF-A0A358TZS1-F1
#
_cell.length_a   1.000
_cell.length_b   1.000
_cell.length_c   1.000
_cell.angle_alpha   90.00
_cell.angle_beta   90.00
_cell.angle_gamma   90.00
#
_symmetry.space_group_name_H-M   'P 1'
#
loop_
_entity.id
_entity.type
_entity.pdbx_description
1 polymer ?
#
loop_
_entity_poly.entity_id
_entity_poly.type
_entity_poly.pdbx_seq_one_letter_code
_entity_poly.pdbx_strand_id
1 'polypeptide(L)' 'MPKMEIELKKEVRTVLVETIRRYFWNERNEEINHLGAELLLDFII' A
#
# COMPACT_ATOMS: atom_id res chain seq x y z
N MET A 1 20.95 2.19 -6.76
CA MET A 1 19.90 2.27 -7.80
C MET A 1 19.18 3.58 -7.59
N PRO A 2 18.93 4.40 -8.62
CA PRO A 2 18.15 5.62 -8.42
C PRO A 2 16.74 5.20 -7.95
N LYS A 3 16.32 5.72 -6.79
CA LYS A 3 14.98 5.51 -6.26
C LYS A 3 14.04 6.16 -7.26
N MET A 4 13.20 5.37 -7.92
CA MET A 4 12.30 5.89 -8.94
C MET A 4 11.09 6.46 -8.19
N GLU A 5 11.23 7.69 -7.68
CA GLU A 5 10.18 8.32 -6.88
C GLU A 5 8.99 8.67 -7.78
N ILE A 6 7.98 7.80 -7.76
CA ILE A 6 6.69 8.08 -8.36
C ILE A 6 5.89 8.92 -7.37
N GLU A 7 5.71 10.20 -7.66
CA GLU A 7 4.87 11.07 -6.85
C GLU A 7 3.39 10.72 -7.09
N LEU A 8 2.78 10.03 -6.13
CA LEU A 8 1.38 9.68 -6.17
C LEU A 8 0.52 10.79 -5.58
N LYS A 9 -0.56 11.15 -6.28
CA LYS A 9 -1.62 11.98 -5.69
C LYS A 9 -2.18 11.30 -4.44
N LYS A 10 -2.54 12.11 -3.44
CA LYS A 10 -3.02 11.63 -2.15
C LYS A 10 -4.20 10.66 -2.28
N GLU A 11 -5.14 10.96 -3.19
CA GLU A 11 -6.32 10.14 -3.43
C GLU A 11 -5.95 8.75 -3.97
N VAL A 12 -4.96 8.70 -4.88
CA VAL A 12 -4.45 7.45 -5.45
C VAL A 12 -3.76 6.64 -4.36
N ARG A 13 -2.94 7.27 -3.52
CA ARG A 13 -2.28 6.61 -2.39
C ARG A 13 -3.30 5.98 -1.44
N THR A 14 -4.37 6.70 -1.09
CA THR A 14 -5.45 6.16 -0.25
C THR A 14 -6.11 4.93 -0.87
N VAL A 15 -6.40 4.95 -2.17
CA VAL A 15 -6.97 3.80 -2.88
C VAL A 15 -6.03 2.60 -2.86
N LEU A 16 -4.72 2.81 -3.06
CA LEU A 16 -3.73 1.74 -3.06
C LEU A 16 -3.57 1.11 -1.67
N VAL A 17 -3.51 1.93 -0.61
CA VAL A 17 -3.46 1.44 0.78
C VAL A 17 -4.67 0.57 1.09
N GLU A 18 -5.87 1.00 0.74
CA GLU A 18 -7.08 0.20 0.97
C GLU A 18 -7.13 -1.06 0.11
N THR A 19 -6.56 -1.02 -1.10
CA THR A 19 -6.45 -2.19 -1.97
C THR A 19 -5.52 -3.24 -1.35
N ILE A 20 -4.36 -2.83 -0.82
CA ILE A 20 -3.45 -3.71 -0.09
C ILE A 20 -4.17 -4.36 1.10
N ARG A 21 -4.87 -3.57 1.90
CA ARG A 21 -5.60 -4.08 3.07
C ARG A 21 -6.64 -5.13 2.70
N ARG A 22 -7.43 -4.86 1.66
CA ARG A 22 -8.43 -5.80 1.14
C ARG A 22 -7.81 -7.09 0.61
N TYR A 23 -6.66 -7.00 -0.07
CA TYR A 23 -5.94 -8.17 -0.54
C TYR A 23 -5.51 -9.09 0.61
N PHE A 24 -4.91 -8.54 1.66
CA PHE A 24 -4.51 -9.34 2.82
C PHE A 24 -5.72 -9.98 3.51
N TRP A 25 -6.81 -9.23 3.66
CA TRP A 25 -8.02 -9.75 4.26
C TRP A 25 -8.65 -10.89 3.45
N ASN A 26 -8.83 -10.69 2.14
CA ASN A 26 -9.57 -11.62 1.28
C ASN A 26 -8.74 -12.83 0.84
N GLU A 27 -7.49 -12.61 0.44
CA GLU A 27 -6.67 -13.65 -0.21
C GLU A 27 -5.75 -14.37 0.78
N ARG A 28 -5.44 -13.73 1.91
CA ARG A 28 -4.50 -14.26 2.89
C ARG A 28 -5.15 -14.58 4.24
N ASN A 29 -6.40 -14.17 4.46
CA ASN A 29 -7.06 -14.26 5.75
C ASN A 29 -6.19 -13.66 6.88
N GLU A 30 -5.48 -12.58 6.54
CA GLU A 30 -4.57 -11.83 7.41
C GLU A 30 -5.08 -10.39 7.54
N GLU A 31 -4.92 -9.79 8.71
CA GLU A 31 -5.20 -8.37 8.89
C GLU A 31 -3.90 -7.57 8.83
N ILE A 32 -3.87 -6.54 7.97
CA ILE A 32 -2.83 -5.51 7.97
C ILE A 32 -3.46 -4.16 8.34
N ASN A 33 -2.85 -3.51 9.33
CA ASN A 33 -3.29 -2.19 9.76
C ASN A 33 -2.91 -1.11 8.72
N HIS A 34 -3.50 0.07 8.85
CA HIS A 34 -3.29 1.15 7.88
C HIS A 34 -1.82 1.53 7.71
N LEU A 35 -1.09 1.70 8.83
CA LEU A 35 0.34 2.04 8.82
C LEU A 35 1.18 0.97 8.13
N GLY A 36 0.89 -0.31 8.37
CA GLY A 36 1.58 -1.43 7.72
C GLY A 36 1.37 -1.45 6.21
N ALA A 37 0.15 -1.12 5.76
CA ALA A 37 -0.14 -1.01 4.33
C ALA A 37 0.53 0.23 3.69
N GLU A 38 0.65 1.35 4.41
CA GLU A 38 1.41 2.51 3.94
C GLU A 38 2.92 2.21 3.79
N LEU A 39 3.52 1.57 4.79
CA LEU A 39 4.94 1.20 4.75
C LEU A 39 5.22 0.18 3.64
N LEU A 40 4.30 -0.75 3.39
CA LEU A 40 4.43 -1.70 2.29
C LEU A 40 4.33 -0.99 0.93
N LEU A 41 3.43 -0.02 0.80
CA LEU A 41 3.33 0.79 -0.41
C LEU A 41 4.63 1.57 -0.68
N ASP A 42 5.24 2.16 0.35
CA ASP A 42 6.52 2.88 0.27
C ASP A 42 7.74 1.98 -0.01
N PHE A 43 7.61 0.67 0.20
CA PHE A 43 8.63 -0.30 -0.16
C PHE A 43 8.52 -0.73 -1.63
N ILE A 44 7.30 -0.81 -2.16
CA ILE A 44 7.02 -1.26 -3.54
C ILE A 44 7.38 -0.18 -4.57
N ILE A 45 7.15 1.09 -4.23
CA ILE A 45 7.25 2.25 -5.12
C ILE A 45 8.44 3.12 -4.72
#